data_AF-A0A536TUY8-F1
#
_entry.id   AF-A0A536TUY8-F1
#
_cell.length_a   1.000
_cell.length_b   1.000
_cell.length_c   1.000
_cell.angle_alpha   90.00
_cell.angle_beta   90.00
_cell.angle_gamma   90.00
#
_symmetry.space_group_name_H-M   'P 1'
#
loop_
_entity.id
_entity.type
_entity.pdbx_description
1 polymer ?
#
loop_
_entity_poly.entity_id
_entity_poly.type
_entity_poly.pdbx_seq_one_letter_code
_entity_poly.pdbx_strand_id
1 'polypeptide(L)'
;MNLGIIAPAALCVAMLSACATGISDAEAERAAVGMLKASFRSQGQAGVDRLNQDEVQALCSRYPNGLPKDLAEKLEKTQLATIRYPASGKLMGDWREGERIAQSGVGKQFNDDPKGPSGGNCYACHRLSPRELSFGTIGPSLYQFGKQRGTGDAVQRYAYSKVYNPEAFSACSNMPRFGHNRVLTEEQIT
;
A
#
# COMPACT_ATOMS: atom_id res chain seq x y z
N MET A 1 54.50 -5.77 -51.84
CA MET A 1 54.43 -4.99 -50.59
C MET A 1 53.34 -3.95 -50.73
N ASN A 2 52.27 -4.07 -49.95
CA ASN A 2 51.59 -2.99 -49.23
C ASN A 2 50.26 -3.55 -48.67
N LEU A 3 50.39 -4.36 -47.63
CA LEU A 3 49.35 -4.48 -46.61
C LEU A 3 49.48 -3.25 -45.72
N GLY A 4 48.49 -2.38 -45.75
CA GLY A 4 48.42 -1.25 -44.84
C GLY A 4 47.34 -0.29 -45.31
N ILE A 5 46.52 0.18 -44.38
CA ILE A 5 45.41 1.11 -44.58
C ILE A 5 44.04 0.43 -44.87
N ILE A 6 43.63 -0.54 -44.05
CA ILE A 6 42.20 -0.79 -43.77
C ILE A 6 42.07 -1.15 -42.29
N ALA A 7 42.20 -0.19 -41.36
CA ALA A 7 42.16 -0.52 -39.93
C ALA A 7 41.70 0.54 -38.90
N PRO A 8 41.12 1.73 -39.21
CA PRO A 8 40.53 2.53 -38.13
C PRO A 8 38.99 2.63 -38.17
N ALA A 9 38.32 2.29 -39.27
CA ALA A 9 36.87 2.55 -39.39
C ALA A 9 35.98 1.55 -38.63
N ALA A 10 36.43 0.31 -38.41
CA ALA A 10 35.63 -0.72 -37.75
C ALA A 10 35.56 -0.55 -36.21
N LEU A 11 36.51 0.18 -35.59
CA LEU A 11 36.55 0.34 -34.13
C LEU A 11 35.61 1.43 -33.62
N CYS A 12 35.24 2.41 -34.45
CA CYS A 12 34.33 3.49 -34.06
C CYS A 12 32.85 3.10 -34.03
N VAL A 13 32.43 2.10 -34.82
CA VAL A 13 31.02 1.65 -34.88
C VAL A 13 30.66 0.78 -33.67
N ALA A 14 31.63 0.05 -33.09
CA ALA A 14 31.42 -0.77 -31.89
C ALA A 14 31.26 0.06 -30.61
N MET A 15 31.80 1.29 -30.54
CA MET A 15 31.64 2.16 -29.36
C MET A 15 30.31 2.92 -29.32
N LEU A 16 29.62 3.08 -30.45
CA LEU A 16 28.33 3.77 -30.52
C LEU A 16 27.14 2.89 -30.11
N SER A 17 27.32 1.58 -30.05
CA SER A 17 26.28 0.62 -29.63
C SER A 17 26.26 0.35 -28.13
N ALA A 18 27.29 0.76 -27.39
CA ALA A 18 27.37 0.58 -25.94
C ALA A 18 26.52 1.59 -25.13
N CYS A 19 26.08 2.68 -25.75
CA CYS A 19 25.27 3.72 -25.08
C CYS A 19 23.76 3.52 -25.23
N ALA A 20 23.31 2.45 -25.89
CA ALA A 20 21.89 2.21 -26.18
C ALA A 20 21.21 1.19 -25.24
N THR A 21 21.95 0.57 -24.31
CA THR A 21 21.35 -0.31 -23.30
C THR A 21 20.96 0.51 -22.08
N GLY A 22 19.67 0.78 -21.92
CA GLY A 22 19.13 1.28 -20.65
C GLY A 22 19.45 0.31 -19.51
N ILE A 23 19.47 0.80 -18.27
CA ILE A 23 19.62 -0.05 -17.10
C ILE A 23 18.45 -1.05 -17.03
N SER A 24 18.72 -2.28 -16.61
CA SER A 24 17.66 -3.27 -16.40
C SER A 24 16.77 -2.87 -15.20
N ASP A 25 15.53 -3.37 -15.16
CA ASP A 25 14.62 -3.15 -14.03
C ASP A 25 15.25 -3.57 -12.69
N ALA A 26 16.01 -4.67 -12.69
CA ALA A 26 16.72 -5.15 -11.51
C ALA A 26 17.88 -4.23 -11.08
N GLU A 27 18.54 -3.54 -12.02
CA GLU A 27 19.54 -2.51 -11.70
C GLU A 27 18.88 -1.25 -11.18
N ALA A 28 17.76 -0.83 -11.79
CA ALA A 28 16.97 0.30 -11.33
C ALA A 28 16.44 0.07 -9.90
N GLU A 29 15.89 -1.11 -9.60
CA GLU A 29 15.43 -1.48 -8.26
C GLU A 29 16.58 -1.45 -7.24
N ARG A 30 17.73 -2.04 -7.56
CA ARG A 30 18.92 -1.99 -6.68
C ARG A 30 19.41 -0.57 -6.44
N ALA A 31 19.47 0.26 -7.48
CA ALA A 31 19.87 1.66 -7.36
C ALA A 31 18.87 2.45 -6.49
N ALA A 32 17.56 2.24 -6.69
CA ALA A 32 16.51 2.89 -5.91
C ALA A 32 16.58 2.49 -4.43
N VAL A 33 16.74 1.20 -4.12
CA VAL A 33 16.90 0.72 -2.74
C VAL A 33 18.18 1.28 -2.10
N GLY A 34 19.29 1.33 -2.85
CA GLY A 34 20.55 1.93 -2.39
C GLY A 34 20.38 3.41 -2.05
N MET A 35 19.71 4.18 -2.92
CA MET A 35 19.39 5.58 -2.70
C MET A 35 18.53 5.77 -1.44
N LEU A 36 17.43 5.02 -1.29
CA LEU A 36 16.56 5.13 -0.11
C LEU A 36 17.34 4.87 1.20
N LYS A 37 18.18 3.83 1.24
CA LYS A 37 18.99 3.52 2.43
C LYS A 37 20.01 4.61 2.77
N ALA A 38 20.53 5.32 1.77
CA ALA A 38 21.49 6.42 1.97
C ALA A 38 20.79 7.75 2.33
N SER A 39 19.56 7.97 1.86
CA SER A 39 18.85 9.24 2.03
C SER A 39 18.06 9.37 3.34
N PHE A 40 17.69 8.25 3.96
CA PHE A 40 16.83 8.24 5.15
C PHE A 40 17.60 7.86 6.42
N ARG A 41 17.21 8.48 7.54
CA ARG A 41 17.67 8.13 8.89
C ARG A 41 16.48 7.92 9.80
N SER A 42 16.66 7.12 10.86
CA SER A 42 15.63 6.93 11.87
C SER A 42 15.35 8.24 12.62
N GLN A 43 14.07 8.50 12.91
CA GLN A 43 13.63 9.66 13.69
C GLN A 43 12.38 9.33 14.50
N GLY A 44 12.43 9.56 15.82
CA GLY A 44 11.34 9.22 16.73
C GLY A 44 10.98 7.74 16.62
N GLN A 45 9.70 7.46 16.39
CA GLN A 45 9.18 6.09 16.17
C GLN A 45 9.34 5.59 14.72
N ALA A 46 9.80 6.43 13.79
CA ALA A 46 10.00 6.06 12.39
C ALA A 46 11.43 5.58 12.17
N GLY A 47 11.65 4.27 12.28
CA GLY A 47 12.93 3.65 11.97
C GLY A 47 13.11 3.38 10.47
N VAL A 48 14.38 3.24 10.06
CA VAL A 48 14.75 2.87 8.67
C VAL A 48 14.27 1.47 8.28
N ASP A 49 13.85 0.64 9.23
CA ASP A 49 13.22 -0.65 8.99
C ASP A 49 11.89 -0.51 8.21
N ARG A 50 11.21 0.64 8.28
CA ARG A 50 10.02 0.94 7.50
C ARG A 50 10.28 1.07 5.99
N LEU A 51 11.55 1.15 5.57
CA LEU A 51 11.95 1.09 4.16
C LEU A 51 11.95 -0.34 3.61
N ASN A 52 11.90 -1.35 4.48
CA ASN A 52 11.83 -2.73 4.04
C ASN A 52 10.42 -3.03 3.57
N GLN A 53 10.30 -3.34 2.29
CA GLN A 53 9.05 -3.78 1.70
C GLN A 53 8.78 -5.25 2.08
N ASP A 54 7.55 -5.57 2.45
CA ASP A 54 7.10 -6.96 2.41
C ASP A 54 6.97 -7.45 0.96
N GLU A 55 6.76 -8.75 0.79
CA GLU A 55 6.68 -9.37 -0.54
C GLU A 55 5.59 -8.72 -1.40
N VAL A 56 4.47 -8.33 -0.79
CA VAL A 56 3.34 -7.74 -1.51
C VAL A 56 3.62 -6.30 -1.93
N GLN A 57 4.21 -5.50 -1.06
CA GLN A 57 4.65 -4.13 -1.37
C GLN A 57 5.69 -4.12 -2.49
N ALA A 58 6.69 -5.01 -2.42
CA ALA A 58 7.69 -5.15 -3.46
C ALA A 58 7.06 -5.56 -4.79
N LEU A 59 6.09 -6.48 -4.74
CA LEU A 59 5.36 -6.92 -5.92
C LEU A 59 4.53 -5.80 -6.55
N CYS A 60 3.73 -5.09 -5.76
CA CYS A 60 2.93 -3.97 -6.25
C CYS A 60 3.79 -2.81 -6.78
N SER A 61 5.02 -2.65 -6.26
CA SER A 61 5.98 -1.66 -6.77
C SER A 61 6.54 -2.04 -8.15
N ARG A 62 6.76 -3.34 -8.41
CA ARG A 62 7.21 -3.85 -9.72
C ARG A 62 6.11 -3.87 -10.78
N TYR A 63 4.84 -3.86 -10.37
CA TYR A 63 3.68 -3.88 -11.25
C TYR A 63 2.80 -2.62 -11.10
N PRO A 64 3.31 -1.42 -11.45
CA PRO A 64 2.61 -0.16 -11.22
C PRO A 64 1.30 -0.04 -12.02
N ASN A 65 1.17 -0.80 -13.11
CA ASN A 65 0.00 -0.81 -13.98
C ASN A 65 -0.93 -2.03 -13.73
N GLY A 66 -0.76 -2.70 -12.59
CA GLY A 66 -1.54 -3.87 -12.21
C GLY A 66 -0.83 -5.20 -12.43
N LEU A 67 -1.25 -6.20 -11.66
CA LEU A 67 -0.70 -7.55 -11.69
C LEU A 67 -1.36 -8.40 -12.79
N PRO A 68 -0.63 -9.37 -13.38
CA PRO A 68 -1.24 -10.45 -14.13
C PRO A 68 -2.33 -11.14 -13.30
N LYS A 69 -3.44 -11.54 -13.95
CA LYS A 69 -4.63 -12.07 -13.28
C LYS A 69 -4.32 -13.18 -12.28
N ASP A 70 -3.60 -14.22 -12.69
CA ASP A 70 -3.29 -15.36 -11.82
C ASP A 70 -2.47 -14.96 -10.59
N LEU A 71 -1.62 -13.94 -10.74
CA LEU A 71 -0.82 -13.39 -9.65
C LEU A 71 -1.67 -12.53 -8.70
N ALA A 72 -2.59 -11.73 -9.24
CA ALA A 72 -3.56 -10.98 -8.45
C ALA A 72 -4.45 -11.91 -7.62
N GLU A 73 -5.00 -12.96 -8.23
CA GLU A 73 -5.84 -13.95 -7.53
C GLU A 73 -5.06 -14.70 -6.43
N LYS A 74 -3.80 -15.06 -6.71
CA LYS A 74 -2.92 -15.67 -5.70
C LYS A 74 -2.68 -14.71 -4.54
N LEU A 75 -2.37 -13.44 -4.81
CA LEU A 75 -2.16 -12.42 -3.78
C LEU A 75 -3.42 -12.20 -2.95
N GLU A 76 -4.58 -12.02 -3.58
CA GLU A 76 -5.86 -11.83 -2.88
C GLU A 76 -6.15 -12.99 -1.94
N LYS A 77 -5.94 -14.23 -2.40
CA LYS A 77 -6.11 -15.43 -1.58
C LYS A 77 -5.17 -15.47 -0.38
N THR A 78 -3.89 -15.13 -0.56
CA THR A 78 -2.92 -15.14 0.55
C THR A 78 -3.21 -13.99 1.52
N GLN A 79 -3.58 -12.82 1.03
CA GLN A 79 -3.94 -11.67 1.86
C GLN A 79 -5.22 -11.91 2.66
N LEU A 80 -6.22 -12.59 2.07
CA LEU A 80 -7.43 -12.99 2.79
C LEU A 80 -7.12 -13.89 3.98
N ALA A 81 -6.15 -14.81 3.85
CA ALA A 81 -5.72 -15.69 4.93
C ALA A 81 -4.98 -14.97 6.08
N THR A 82 -4.56 -13.71 5.89
CA THR A 82 -3.91 -12.91 6.94
C THR A 82 -4.90 -12.21 7.89
N ILE A 83 -6.19 -12.23 7.56
CA ILE A 83 -7.20 -11.49 8.32
C ILE A 83 -7.42 -12.16 9.68
N ARG A 84 -7.25 -11.39 10.75
CA ARG A 84 -7.61 -11.77 12.11
C ARG A 84 -8.89 -11.06 12.51
N TYR A 85 -9.75 -11.75 13.26
CA TYR A 85 -11.00 -11.21 13.78
C TYR A 85 -10.84 -10.82 15.26
N PRO A 86 -11.64 -9.86 15.75
CA PRO A 86 -11.53 -9.37 17.13
C PRO A 86 -11.86 -10.47 18.13
N ALA A 87 -11.19 -10.44 19.29
CA ALA A 87 -11.38 -11.44 20.33
C ALA A 87 -12.81 -11.43 20.90
N SER A 88 -13.50 -10.29 20.78
CA SER A 88 -14.91 -10.13 21.16
C SER A 88 -15.88 -10.94 20.29
N GLY A 89 -15.46 -11.38 19.10
CA GLY A 89 -16.33 -12.00 18.10
C GLY A 89 -17.35 -11.05 17.46
N LYS A 90 -17.40 -9.79 17.88
CA LYS A 90 -18.32 -8.77 17.35
C LYS A 90 -17.64 -8.01 16.22
N LEU A 91 -18.34 -7.86 15.10
CA LEU A 91 -17.86 -7.10 13.95
C LEU A 91 -18.48 -5.70 13.85
N MET A 92 -19.30 -5.34 14.84
CA MET A 92 -19.85 -4.00 15.01
C MET A 92 -19.74 -3.55 16.45
N GLY A 93 -19.04 -2.45 16.66
CA GLY A 93 -18.88 -1.75 17.93
C GLY A 93 -19.59 -0.40 17.93
N ASP A 94 -19.01 0.58 18.61
CA ASP A 94 -19.59 1.92 18.75
C ASP A 94 -19.28 2.80 17.53
N TRP A 95 -20.32 3.12 16.76
CA TRP A 95 -20.22 3.99 15.58
C TRP A 95 -19.64 5.38 15.88
N ARG A 96 -19.78 5.88 17.12
CA ARG A 96 -19.22 7.18 17.53
C ARG A 96 -17.70 7.13 17.57
N GLU A 97 -17.15 6.01 18.07
CA GLU A 97 -15.71 5.79 18.06
C GLU A 97 -15.22 5.51 16.62
N GLY A 98 -15.99 4.78 15.82
CA GLY A 98 -15.73 4.61 14.39
C GLY A 98 -15.62 5.94 13.64
N GLU A 99 -16.52 6.91 13.90
CA GLU A 99 -16.43 8.26 13.32
C GLU A 99 -15.17 8.99 13.79
N ARG A 100 -14.79 8.88 15.07
CA ARG A 100 -13.55 9.48 15.60
C ARG A 100 -12.31 8.92 14.90
N ILE A 101 -12.27 7.60 14.67
CA ILE A 101 -11.20 6.92 13.93
C ILE A 101 -11.18 7.36 12.47
N ALA A 102 -12.35 7.46 11.83
CA ALA A 102 -12.47 7.87 10.43
C ALA A 102 -11.99 9.31 10.18
N GLN A 103 -12.20 10.21 11.14
CA GLN A 103 -11.76 11.61 11.11
C GLN A 103 -10.27 11.78 11.43
N SER A 104 -9.73 10.90 12.27
CA SER A 104 -8.38 11.06 12.78
C SER A 104 -7.34 10.66 11.73
N GLY A 105 -6.46 11.59 11.36
CA GLY A 105 -5.32 11.36 10.47
C GLY A 105 -3.98 11.22 11.17
N VAL A 106 -3.95 11.22 12.51
CA VAL A 106 -2.71 11.11 13.30
C VAL A 106 -2.34 9.65 13.55
N GLY A 107 -1.08 9.42 13.92
CA GLY A 107 -0.57 8.13 14.33
C GLY A 107 0.54 7.63 13.42
N LYS A 108 1.52 6.99 14.05
CA LYS A 108 2.69 6.37 13.41
C LYS A 108 3.63 7.33 12.68
N GLN A 109 3.37 8.64 12.58
CA GLN A 109 4.34 9.58 12.01
C GLN A 109 5.57 9.70 12.93
N PHE A 110 6.67 10.25 12.41
CA PHE A 110 7.93 10.36 13.17
C PHE A 110 7.81 11.28 14.41
N ASN A 111 6.86 12.22 14.39
CA ASN A 111 6.61 13.24 15.40
C ASN A 111 5.35 12.99 16.25
N ASP A 112 4.59 11.93 15.95
CA ASP A 112 3.44 11.55 16.77
C ASP A 112 3.88 10.93 18.10
N ASP A 113 3.07 11.09 19.15
CA ASP A 113 3.22 10.32 20.39
C ASP A 113 2.95 8.84 20.11
N PRO A 114 3.93 7.93 20.30
CA PRO A 114 3.76 6.50 20.08
C PRO A 114 2.72 5.85 21.00
N LYS A 115 2.36 6.50 22.11
CA LYS A 115 1.31 6.03 23.04
C LYS A 115 -0.09 6.51 22.63
N GLY A 116 -0.17 7.47 21.71
CA GLY A 116 -1.44 7.98 21.20
C GLY A 116 -2.15 6.98 20.29
N PRO A 117 -3.50 7.02 20.21
CA PRO A 117 -4.24 6.21 19.27
C PRO A 117 -3.94 6.65 17.84
N SER A 118 -3.80 5.68 16.92
CA SER A 118 -3.76 5.97 15.49
C SER A 118 -5.17 6.04 14.92
N GLY A 119 -5.36 6.90 13.92
CA GLY A 119 -6.60 7.04 13.18
C GLY A 119 -6.59 6.31 11.84
N GLY A 120 -7.78 6.19 11.23
CA GLY A 120 -7.97 5.57 9.92
C GLY A 120 -7.87 6.56 8.75
N ASN A 121 -7.99 7.86 9.03
CA ASN A 121 -7.98 8.93 8.02
C ASN A 121 -8.94 8.68 6.84
N CYS A 122 -10.07 8.03 7.10
CA CYS A 122 -10.98 7.52 6.07
C CYS A 122 -11.52 8.66 5.19
N TYR A 123 -11.79 9.83 5.78
CA TYR A 123 -12.27 10.99 5.04
C TYR A 123 -11.24 11.56 4.06
N ALA A 124 -9.94 11.27 4.19
CA ALA A 124 -8.96 11.68 3.18
C ALA A 124 -9.18 11.00 1.82
N CYS A 125 -9.89 9.87 1.79
CA CYS A 125 -10.09 9.07 0.59
C CYS A 125 -11.56 8.87 0.21
N HIS A 126 -12.48 8.91 1.19
CA HIS A 126 -13.87 8.52 1.01
C HIS A 126 -14.83 9.56 1.56
N ARG A 127 -16.01 9.65 0.94
CA ARG A 127 -17.20 10.25 1.56
C ARG A 127 -17.89 9.23 2.46
N LEU A 128 -18.10 9.53 3.74
CA LEU A 128 -18.82 8.65 4.68
C LEU A 128 -20.12 9.27 5.20
N SER A 129 -20.04 10.29 6.07
CA SER A 129 -21.19 10.99 6.64
C SER A 129 -21.80 11.98 5.65
N PRO A 130 -23.13 12.22 5.67
CA PRO A 130 -23.72 13.35 4.95
C PRO A 130 -23.38 14.71 5.58
N ARG A 131 -22.90 14.72 6.84
CA ARG A 131 -22.60 15.96 7.59
C ARG A 131 -21.16 16.42 7.40
N GLU A 132 -20.26 15.54 7.01
CA GLU A 132 -18.86 15.90 6.73
C GLU A 132 -18.74 16.44 5.31
N LEU A 133 -18.23 17.66 5.20
CA LEU A 133 -18.04 18.35 3.91
C LEU A 133 -16.62 18.18 3.37
N SER A 134 -15.65 17.92 4.25
CA SER A 134 -14.27 17.67 3.91
C SER A 134 -14.02 16.18 3.70
N PHE A 135 -14.15 15.72 2.46
CA PHE A 135 -13.85 14.34 2.08
C PHE A 135 -13.08 14.25 0.76
N GLY A 136 -12.30 13.18 0.61
CA GLY A 136 -11.58 12.85 -0.62
C GLY A 136 -12.37 11.96 -1.56
N THR A 137 -11.81 11.77 -2.75
CA THR A 137 -12.41 11.02 -3.87
C THR A 137 -11.45 10.01 -4.50
N ILE A 138 -10.36 9.67 -3.81
CA ILE A 138 -9.44 8.60 -4.24
C ILE A 138 -10.16 7.26 -4.23
N GLY A 139 -10.91 7.00 -3.16
CA GLY A 139 -11.77 5.84 -3.03
C GLY A 139 -13.23 6.14 -3.40
N PRO A 140 -14.06 5.10 -3.57
CA PRO A 140 -15.48 5.29 -3.81
C PRO A 140 -16.19 5.96 -2.62
N SER A 141 -17.31 6.62 -2.89
CA SER A 141 -18.20 7.07 -1.82
C SER A 141 -18.72 5.88 -1.01
N LEU A 142 -18.60 5.96 0.32
CA LEU A 142 -19.17 5.02 1.29
C LEU A 142 -20.44 5.56 1.95
N TYR A 143 -20.94 6.71 1.49
CA TYR A 143 -22.18 7.30 1.98
C TYR A 143 -23.34 6.31 1.87
N GLN A 144 -24.02 6.06 2.98
CA GLN A 144 -25.11 5.09 3.09
C GLN A 144 -24.71 3.63 2.77
N PHE A 145 -23.44 3.24 2.95
CA PHE A 145 -22.95 1.89 2.64
C PHE A 145 -23.85 0.78 3.21
N GLY A 146 -24.16 0.82 4.51
CA GLY A 146 -25.05 -0.18 5.15
C GLY A 146 -26.49 -0.16 4.65
N LYS A 147 -27.02 0.99 4.22
CA LYS A 147 -28.35 1.08 3.62
C LYS A 147 -28.38 0.49 2.20
N GLN A 148 -27.28 0.64 1.44
CA GLN A 148 -27.17 0.15 0.07
C GLN A 148 -26.83 -1.35 -0.01
N ARG A 149 -26.03 -1.85 0.94
CA ARG A 149 -25.51 -3.23 0.93
C ARG A 149 -26.17 -4.15 1.96
N GLY A 150 -26.90 -3.60 2.92
CA GLY A 150 -27.43 -4.32 4.08
C GLY A 150 -26.47 -4.29 5.27
N THR A 151 -26.95 -4.77 6.42
CA THR A 151 -26.22 -4.77 7.70
C THR A 151 -26.04 -6.15 8.31
N GLY A 152 -26.30 -7.22 7.55
CA GLY A 152 -26.14 -8.60 8.00
C GLY A 152 -24.68 -9.05 8.10
N ASP A 153 -24.46 -10.19 8.74
CA ASP A 153 -23.13 -10.72 9.10
C ASP A 153 -22.15 -10.81 7.93
N ALA A 154 -22.63 -11.18 6.74
CA ALA A 154 -21.79 -11.26 5.55
C ALA A 154 -21.22 -9.89 5.15
N VAL A 155 -22.03 -8.82 5.25
CA VAL A 155 -21.61 -7.45 4.93
C VAL A 155 -20.70 -6.91 6.01
N GLN A 156 -21.00 -7.18 7.29
CA GLN A 156 -20.12 -6.79 8.40
C GLN A 156 -18.75 -7.45 8.26
N ARG A 157 -18.71 -8.76 7.96
CA ARG A 157 -17.47 -9.50 7.70
C ARG A 157 -16.71 -8.93 6.53
N TYR A 158 -17.38 -8.65 5.41
CA TYR A 158 -16.75 -8.02 4.26
C TYR A 158 -16.16 -6.64 4.62
N ALA A 159 -16.93 -5.77 5.28
CA ALA A 159 -16.51 -4.42 5.63
C ALA A 159 -15.29 -4.44 6.59
N TYR A 160 -15.37 -5.25 7.65
CA TYR A 160 -14.26 -5.48 8.56
C TYR A 160 -13.02 -5.96 7.81
N SER A 161 -13.16 -7.01 7.00
CA SER A 161 -12.05 -7.61 6.26
C SER A 161 -11.44 -6.62 5.25
N LYS A 162 -12.26 -5.77 4.62
CA LYS A 162 -11.79 -4.75 3.67
C LYS A 162 -10.97 -3.67 4.38
N VAL A 163 -11.34 -3.28 5.61
CA VAL A 163 -10.53 -2.35 6.42
C VAL A 163 -9.26 -3.02 6.95
N TYR A 164 -9.36 -4.27 7.40
CA TYR A 164 -8.22 -5.02 7.94
C TYR A 164 -7.10 -5.21 6.89
N ASN A 165 -7.48 -5.71 5.71
CA ASN A 165 -6.59 -5.92 4.58
C ASN A 165 -7.35 -5.78 3.24
N PRO A 166 -7.37 -4.59 2.62
CA PRO A 166 -8.13 -4.37 1.39
C PRO A 166 -7.57 -5.09 0.17
N GLU A 167 -6.29 -5.47 0.21
CA GLU A 167 -5.60 -6.24 -0.85
C GLU A 167 -6.08 -7.69 -0.93
N ALA A 168 -6.83 -8.17 0.07
CA ALA A 168 -7.54 -9.45 0.02
C ALA A 168 -8.71 -9.48 -0.99
N PHE A 169 -9.13 -8.32 -1.49
CA PHE A 169 -10.30 -8.18 -2.39
C PHE A 169 -9.99 -7.36 -3.65
N SER A 170 -8.78 -6.79 -3.72
CA SER A 170 -8.33 -5.97 -4.84
C SER A 170 -6.82 -5.87 -4.69
N ALA A 171 -6.10 -6.74 -5.40
CA ALA A 171 -4.66 -6.76 -5.37
C ALA A 171 -4.07 -5.36 -5.65
N CYS A 172 -3.07 -4.96 -4.87
CA CYS A 172 -2.43 -3.63 -4.95
C CYS A 172 -3.38 -2.44 -4.77
N SER A 173 -4.47 -2.62 -4.01
CA SER A 173 -5.35 -1.53 -3.59
C SER A 173 -4.57 -0.39 -2.92
N ASN A 174 -4.91 0.86 -3.26
CA ASN A 174 -4.34 2.06 -2.64
C ASN A 174 -4.78 2.28 -1.17
N MET A 175 -5.86 1.60 -0.74
CA MET A 175 -6.28 1.65 0.66
C MET A 175 -5.25 0.93 1.56
N PRO A 176 -4.82 1.51 2.69
CA PRO A 176 -3.85 0.87 3.58
C PRO A 176 -4.38 -0.43 4.20
N ARG A 177 -3.49 -1.41 4.41
CA ARG A 177 -3.77 -2.65 5.18
C ARG A 177 -3.75 -2.37 6.69
N PHE A 178 -4.76 -1.66 7.20
CA PHE A 178 -4.77 -1.10 8.57
C PHE A 178 -4.56 -2.14 9.67
N GLY A 179 -5.28 -3.25 9.62
CA GLY A 179 -5.18 -4.32 10.62
C GLY A 179 -3.90 -5.14 10.45
N HIS A 180 -3.57 -5.51 9.21
CA HIS A 180 -2.34 -6.25 8.90
C HIS A 180 -1.08 -5.52 9.38
N ASN A 181 -1.00 -4.21 9.11
CA ASN A 181 0.12 -3.35 9.49
C ASN A 181 0.04 -2.80 10.92
N ARG A 182 -0.97 -3.22 11.70
CA ARG A 182 -1.19 -2.77 13.09
C ARG A 182 -1.25 -1.24 13.23
N VAL A 183 -1.84 -0.58 12.24
CA VAL A 183 -2.22 0.83 12.33
C VAL A 183 -3.44 0.94 13.22
N LEU A 184 -4.44 0.09 13.00
CA LEU A 184 -5.62 -0.06 13.86
C LEU A 184 -5.60 -1.46 14.50
N THR A 185 -6.07 -1.56 15.74
CA THR A 185 -6.30 -2.87 16.38
C THR A 185 -7.54 -3.54 15.80
N GLU A 186 -7.66 -4.85 16.02
CA GLU A 186 -8.84 -5.62 15.64
C GLU A 186 -10.14 -5.00 16.16
N GLU A 187 -10.16 -4.49 17.40
CA GLU A 187 -11.31 -3.82 18.03
C GLU A 187 -11.57 -2.40 17.51
N GLN A 188 -10.54 -1.66 17.09
CA GLN A 188 -10.74 -0.35 16.47
C GLN A 188 -11.42 -0.44 15.10
N ILE A 189 -11.34 -1.60 14.44
CA ILE A 189 -11.94 -1.82 13.12
C ILE A 189 -13.43 -2.16 13.20
N THR A 190 -13.95 -2.51 14.39
CA THR A 190 -15.36 -2.91 14.57
C THR A 190 -16.27 -1.68 14.67
#